data_AF-A0A7D5SCU4-F1
#
_entry.id   AF-A0A7D5SCU4-F1
#
_cell.length_a   1.000
_cell.length_b   1.000
_cell.length_c   1.000
_cell.angle_alpha   90.00
_cell.angle_beta   90.00
_cell.angle_gamma   90.00
#
_symmetry.space_group_name_H-M   'P 1'
#
loop_
_entity.id
_entity.type
_entity.pdbx_description
1 polymer ?
#
loop_
_entity_poly.entity_id
_entity_poly.type
_entity_poly.pdbx_seq_one_letter_code
_entity_poly.pdbx_strand_id
1 'polypeptide(L)'
;MKSGFDNTAGYIRKLLGASVLMAMLQSALALDAVQGDFTQVLETRSGELTVWQIADNPDIYIFDFPGLTYQGRSFNRITQFTEQQTTEAYPKVLGNQELARYVEAARRTQADFAFGHDVLISELVQFFNFSLRDKIELNPEEIAIREFLIEQGLARFWRGFYQAMKPGVVVLAIPQTQDRKVGEPMVSPGARYAILLHELAHGEYYTNPHYAKYCQRFWHETLTEYQRELFKRFLMNFNYAVNHEELLINEMQAYLMFTPDPKSFSARKLGVSDAELQSMRETFRRGSPPIRLPLR
;
A
#
# COMPACT_ATOMS: atom_id res chain seq x y z
N MET A 1 -21.46 -55.33 61.02
CA MET A 1 -21.53 -53.92 60.58
C MET A 1 -22.20 -53.87 59.21
N LYS A 2 -22.91 -52.77 58.90
CA LYS A 2 -23.39 -52.40 57.55
C LYS A 2 -22.18 -52.29 56.57
N SER A 3 -22.20 -52.35 55.23
CA SER A 3 -23.13 -52.74 54.14
C SER A 3 -22.34 -52.56 52.81
N GLY A 4 -22.61 -53.17 51.65
CA GLY A 4 -23.66 -54.09 51.20
C GLY A 4 -23.43 -54.50 49.72
N PHE A 5 -24.49 -54.90 49.00
CA PHE A 5 -24.53 -55.20 47.55
C PHE A 5 -24.87 -53.90 46.73
N ASP A 6 -24.78 -53.78 45.39
CA ASP A 6 -24.60 -54.76 44.30
C ASP A 6 -24.03 -54.12 43.01
N ASN A 7 -23.80 -54.94 41.97
CA ASN A 7 -23.44 -54.59 40.59
C ASN A 7 -24.43 -53.65 39.85
N THR A 8 -23.92 -52.89 38.88
CA THR A 8 -24.46 -52.88 37.49
C THR A 8 -23.52 -52.17 36.49
N ALA A 9 -23.64 -52.52 35.20
CA ALA A 9 -22.73 -52.11 34.13
C ALA A 9 -23.06 -50.73 33.52
N GLY A 10 -22.06 -50.05 32.95
CA GLY A 10 -22.26 -48.81 32.18
C GLY A 10 -21.07 -48.44 31.30
N TYR A 11 -21.27 -48.43 29.97
CA TYR A 11 -20.31 -47.92 29.00
C TYR A 11 -20.08 -46.41 29.21
N ILE A 12 -18.87 -45.98 29.56
CA ILE A 12 -18.50 -44.56 29.52
C ILE A 12 -18.02 -44.19 28.11
N ARG A 13 -18.90 -43.53 27.36
CA ARG A 13 -18.55 -42.84 26.11
C ARG A 13 -17.80 -41.53 26.42
N LYS A 14 -16.81 -41.23 25.56
CA LYS A 14 -16.27 -39.91 25.19
C LYS A 14 -16.70 -38.69 26.02
N LEU A 15 -15.73 -38.02 26.64
CA LEU A 15 -15.70 -36.56 26.79
C LEU A 15 -14.30 -36.02 26.50
N LEU A 16 -13.89 -36.10 25.22
CA LEU A 16 -12.86 -35.23 24.65
C LEU A 16 -13.58 -34.03 24.05
N GLY A 17 -13.59 -32.90 24.75
CA GLY A 17 -14.25 -31.68 24.31
C GLY A 17 -14.05 -30.53 25.28
N ALA A 18 -13.90 -29.31 24.73
CA ALA A 18 -13.79 -28.00 25.41
C ALA A 18 -12.39 -27.45 25.77
N SER A 19 -11.31 -27.80 25.05
CA SER A 19 -9.99 -27.15 25.20
C SER A 19 -9.32 -26.65 23.90
N VAL A 20 -10.05 -26.58 22.77
CA VAL A 20 -9.51 -26.19 21.44
C VAL A 20 -10.28 -25.01 20.81
N LEU A 21 -11.23 -24.38 21.51
CA LEU A 21 -12.10 -23.32 20.97
C LEU A 21 -12.01 -21.99 21.75
N MET A 22 -10.80 -21.63 22.17
CA MET A 22 -10.45 -20.30 22.72
C MET A 22 -9.33 -19.61 21.91
N ALA A 23 -9.27 -19.87 20.60
CA ALA A 23 -8.33 -19.26 19.66
C ALA A 23 -9.03 -18.63 18.42
N MET A 24 -10.35 -18.43 18.50
CA MET A 24 -11.13 -17.69 17.50
C MET A 24 -12.00 -16.67 18.23
N LEU A 25 -12.27 -15.53 17.57
CA LEU A 25 -12.82 -14.29 18.15
C LEU A 25 -11.78 -13.43 18.90
N GLN A 26 -10.69 -13.07 18.21
CA GLN A 26 -10.39 -11.63 18.19
C GLN A 26 -11.59 -10.94 17.54
N SER A 27 -12.16 -9.97 18.23
CA SER A 27 -13.40 -9.31 17.80
C SER A 27 -13.20 -8.66 16.43
N ALA A 28 -13.95 -9.11 15.43
CA ALA A 28 -14.16 -8.36 14.20
C ALA A 28 -15.04 -7.14 14.52
N LEU A 29 -14.44 -6.15 15.19
CA LEU A 29 -14.86 -4.77 15.01
C LEU A 29 -14.58 -4.44 13.54
N ALA A 30 -15.57 -3.87 12.85
CA ALA A 30 -15.38 -3.37 11.50
C ALA A 30 -14.19 -2.40 11.50
N LEU A 31 -13.41 -2.42 10.43
CA LEU A 31 -12.27 -1.50 10.30
C LEU A 31 -12.84 -0.12 9.97
N ASP A 32 -13.11 0.69 10.99
CA ASP A 32 -13.66 2.03 10.77
C ASP A 32 -12.57 3.02 10.39
N ALA A 33 -12.90 3.93 9.45
CA ALA A 33 -12.03 5.04 9.09
C ALA A 33 -12.28 6.25 10.02
N VAL A 34 -11.22 6.83 10.56
CA VAL A 34 -11.26 8.05 11.36
C VAL A 34 -10.74 9.26 10.57
N GLN A 35 -11.31 10.45 10.80
CA GLN A 35 -10.80 11.67 10.17
C GLN A 35 -9.44 12.06 10.76
N GLY A 36 -8.49 12.47 9.93
CA GLY A 36 -7.19 12.98 10.39
C GLY A 36 -6.49 13.93 9.42
N ASP A 37 -5.61 14.76 9.96
CA ASP A 37 -4.65 15.57 9.21
C ASP A 37 -3.25 14.92 9.13
N PHE A 38 -2.34 15.57 8.38
CA PHE A 38 -0.95 15.11 8.21
C PHE A 38 -0.22 14.89 9.54
N THR A 39 -0.42 15.75 10.53
CA THR A 39 0.25 15.70 11.84
C THR A 39 -0.29 14.54 12.66
N GLN A 40 -1.62 14.39 12.70
CA GLN A 40 -2.27 13.29 13.41
C GLN A 40 -1.84 11.93 12.85
N VAL A 41 -1.80 11.78 11.53
CA VAL A 41 -1.26 10.57 10.90
C VAL A 41 0.22 10.40 11.27
N LEU A 42 1.07 11.41 11.04
CA LEU A 42 2.51 11.31 11.31
C LEU A 42 2.84 10.87 12.74
N GLU A 43 2.15 11.44 13.74
CA GLU A 43 2.41 11.20 15.17
C GLU A 43 1.80 9.89 15.71
N THR A 44 0.97 9.21 14.92
CA THR A 44 0.28 7.98 15.34
C THR A 44 1.24 6.82 15.61
N ARG A 45 1.07 6.19 16.78
CA ARG A 45 1.74 4.96 17.21
C ARG A 45 0.79 4.15 18.09
N SER A 46 -0.22 3.54 17.47
CA SER A 46 -1.24 2.72 18.17
C SER A 46 -0.75 1.30 18.46
N GLY A 47 0.16 0.75 17.63
CA GLY A 47 0.55 -0.67 17.70
C GLY A 47 -0.47 -1.62 17.05
N GLU A 48 -1.57 -1.08 16.51
CA GLU A 48 -2.61 -1.77 15.73
C GLU A 48 -2.74 -1.08 14.36
N LEU A 49 -3.48 -1.68 13.42
CA LEU A 49 -3.80 -0.99 12.17
C LEU A 49 -4.79 0.15 12.47
N THR A 50 -4.53 1.34 11.95
CA THR A 50 -5.44 2.48 12.00
C THR A 50 -5.73 2.95 10.59
N VAL A 51 -7.00 3.15 10.23
CA VAL A 51 -7.35 3.70 8.91
C VAL A 51 -7.80 5.14 9.06
N TRP A 52 -7.09 6.04 8.39
CA TRP A 52 -7.39 7.45 8.33
C TRP A 52 -8.14 7.79 7.03
N GLN A 53 -9.09 8.70 7.10
CA GLN A 53 -9.58 9.47 5.95
C GLN A 53 -9.07 10.90 6.10
N ILE A 54 -8.44 11.45 5.06
CA ILE A 54 -7.78 12.76 5.19
C ILE A 54 -8.82 13.88 5.22
N ALA A 55 -8.82 14.68 6.29
CA ALA A 55 -9.85 15.69 6.54
C ALA A 55 -9.94 16.75 5.44
N ASP A 56 -8.79 17.23 4.94
CA ASP A 56 -8.71 18.21 3.85
C ASP A 56 -8.88 17.59 2.45
N ASN A 57 -8.93 16.26 2.36
CA ASN A 57 -9.08 15.52 1.10
C ASN A 57 -9.72 14.13 1.33
N PRO A 58 -11.06 14.06 1.49
CA PRO A 58 -11.76 12.83 1.87
C PRO A 58 -11.76 11.73 0.79
N ASP A 59 -11.18 11.99 -0.40
CA ASP A 59 -10.94 10.98 -1.42
C ASP A 59 -9.58 10.26 -1.24
N ILE A 60 -8.86 10.52 -0.13
CA ILE A 60 -7.68 9.79 0.33
C ILE A 60 -7.99 9.03 1.62
N TYR A 61 -7.73 7.72 1.60
CA TYR A 61 -7.64 6.88 2.80
C TYR A 61 -6.19 6.46 3.05
N ILE A 62 -5.75 6.37 4.31
CA ILE A 62 -4.42 5.88 4.69
C ILE A 62 -4.53 4.71 5.67
N PHE A 63 -4.03 3.55 5.28
CA PHE A 63 -3.85 2.38 6.14
C PHE A 63 -2.50 2.49 6.86
N ASP A 64 -2.54 2.80 8.14
CA ASP A 64 -1.37 3.07 8.98
C ASP A 64 -0.98 1.85 9.82
N PHE A 65 -0.06 1.05 9.28
CA PHE A 65 0.29 -0.29 9.78
C PHE A 65 1.29 -0.27 10.94
N PRO A 66 1.11 -1.10 11.98
CA PRO A 66 2.02 -1.18 13.14
C PRO A 66 3.32 -1.97 12.86
N GLY A 67 3.48 -2.50 11.64
CA GLY A 67 4.64 -3.29 11.24
C GLY A 67 4.67 -3.59 9.75
N LEU A 68 5.86 -3.51 9.16
CA LEU A 68 6.10 -3.71 7.73
C LEU A 68 5.69 -5.11 7.22
N THR A 69 5.78 -6.18 8.02
CA THR A 69 5.31 -7.51 7.59
C THR A 69 3.79 -7.58 7.48
N TYR A 70 3.06 -6.76 8.25
CA TYR A 70 1.60 -6.68 8.13
C TYR A 70 1.23 -5.87 6.88
N GLN A 71 1.82 -4.68 6.70
CA GLN A 71 1.66 -3.90 5.46
C GLN A 71 1.95 -4.75 4.22
N GLY A 72 3.09 -5.42 4.18
CA GLY A 72 3.50 -6.21 3.02
C GLY A 72 2.62 -7.43 2.77
N ARG A 73 2.06 -8.09 3.80
CA ARG A 73 1.03 -9.15 3.59
C ARG A 73 -0.25 -8.61 2.98
N SER A 74 -0.58 -7.35 3.28
CA SER A 74 -1.79 -6.69 2.83
C SER A 74 -1.66 -6.12 1.40
N PHE A 75 -0.50 -5.55 1.05
CA PHE A 75 -0.33 -4.76 -0.19
C PHE A 75 0.72 -5.28 -1.19
N ASN A 76 1.72 -6.10 -0.83
CA ASN A 76 2.78 -6.49 -1.78
C ASN A 76 2.24 -7.18 -3.05
N ARG A 77 1.17 -7.99 -2.91
CA ARG A 77 0.54 -8.66 -4.04
C ARG A 77 -0.25 -7.70 -4.93
N ILE A 78 -0.78 -6.64 -4.34
CA ILE A 78 -1.54 -5.60 -5.01
C ILE A 78 -0.56 -4.74 -5.82
N THR A 79 0.49 -4.22 -5.20
CA THR A 79 1.60 -3.50 -5.87
C THR A 79 2.25 -4.32 -6.99
N GLN A 80 2.48 -5.62 -6.79
CA GLN A 80 2.99 -6.47 -7.86
C GLN A 80 2.03 -6.53 -9.06
N PHE A 81 0.72 -6.48 -8.81
CA PHE A 81 -0.33 -6.50 -9.85
C PHE A 81 -0.56 -5.14 -10.53
N THR A 82 -0.44 -4.03 -9.81
CA THR A 82 -0.71 -2.67 -10.33
C THR A 82 0.53 -2.00 -10.93
N GLU A 83 1.65 -2.02 -10.21
CA GLU A 83 2.82 -1.19 -10.51
C GLU A 83 3.94 -1.94 -11.24
N GLN A 84 4.07 -3.27 -11.04
CA GLN A 84 5.25 -4.04 -11.45
C GLN A 84 5.02 -5.04 -12.61
N GLN A 85 3.82 -5.03 -13.22
CA GLN A 85 3.51 -5.88 -14.39
C GLN A 85 4.05 -5.28 -15.69
N THR A 86 5.30 -5.62 -16.00
CA THR A 86 6.07 -5.05 -17.12
C THR A 86 5.81 -5.70 -18.49
N THR A 87 5.39 -6.97 -18.54
CA THR A 87 5.46 -7.77 -19.79
C THR A 87 4.34 -8.81 -20.00
N GLU A 88 3.35 -8.91 -19.12
CA GLU A 88 2.26 -9.91 -19.29
C GLU A 88 1.19 -9.41 -20.27
N ALA A 89 0.89 -10.22 -21.29
CA ALA A 89 -0.14 -9.89 -22.29
C ALA A 89 -1.58 -9.89 -21.73
N TYR A 90 -1.78 -10.50 -20.56
CA TYR A 90 -3.01 -10.50 -19.80
C TYR A 90 -2.62 -10.35 -18.32
N PRO A 91 -3.14 -9.35 -17.59
CA PRO A 91 -2.82 -9.20 -16.18
C PRO A 91 -3.21 -10.46 -15.39
N LYS A 92 -2.36 -10.85 -14.45
CA LYS A 92 -2.55 -12.03 -13.60
C LYS A 92 -2.21 -11.68 -12.16
N VAL A 93 -3.08 -12.04 -11.23
CA VAL A 93 -2.74 -12.00 -9.80
C VAL A 93 -1.92 -13.24 -9.44
N LEU A 94 -0.75 -13.05 -8.82
CA LEU A 94 0.10 -14.16 -8.41
C LEU A 94 -0.51 -14.97 -7.25
N GLY A 95 -0.39 -16.30 -7.30
CA GLY A 95 -0.63 -17.14 -6.12
C GLY A 95 0.43 -16.93 -5.04
N ASN A 96 0.14 -17.28 -3.78
CA ASN A 96 1.05 -17.06 -2.64
C ASN A 96 2.47 -17.60 -2.88
N GLN A 97 2.61 -18.77 -3.51
CA GLN A 97 3.92 -19.35 -3.83
C GLN A 97 4.63 -18.66 -5.01
N GLU A 98 3.87 -18.11 -5.96
CA GLU A 98 4.43 -17.35 -7.08
C GLU A 98 4.93 -15.98 -6.61
N LEU A 99 4.16 -15.29 -5.77
CA LEU A 99 4.56 -14.05 -5.12
C LEU A 99 5.80 -14.24 -4.25
N ALA A 100 5.88 -15.31 -3.45
CA ALA A 100 7.05 -15.61 -2.64
C ALA A 100 8.33 -15.75 -3.49
N ARG A 101 8.25 -16.48 -4.62
CA ARG A 101 9.36 -16.59 -5.58
C ARG A 101 9.71 -15.25 -6.25
N TYR A 102 8.71 -14.43 -6.55
CA TYR A 102 8.91 -13.10 -7.13
C TYR A 102 9.68 -12.18 -6.18
N VAL A 103 9.25 -12.12 -4.91
CA VAL A 103 9.91 -11.35 -3.84
C VAL A 103 11.34 -11.85 -3.59
N GLU A 104 11.55 -13.17 -3.54
CA GLU A 104 12.87 -13.79 -3.41
C GLU A 104 13.80 -13.47 -4.60
N ALA A 105 13.28 -13.54 -5.84
CA ALA A 105 14.03 -13.20 -7.05
C ALA A 105 14.45 -11.72 -7.09
N ALA A 106 13.60 -10.82 -6.58
CA ALA A 106 13.92 -9.41 -6.36
C ALA A 106 14.91 -9.16 -5.21
N ARG A 107 15.34 -10.21 -4.49
CA ARG A 107 16.17 -10.17 -3.28
C ARG A 107 15.58 -9.30 -2.18
N ARG A 108 14.25 -9.30 -2.08
CA ARG A 108 13.47 -8.64 -1.03
C ARG A 108 12.87 -9.67 -0.08
N THR A 109 12.20 -9.17 0.94
CA THR A 109 11.41 -9.89 1.93
C THR A 109 9.98 -9.34 1.93
N GLN A 110 9.08 -9.95 2.70
CA GLN A 110 7.73 -9.40 2.88
C GLN A 110 7.74 -7.96 3.42
N ALA A 111 8.75 -7.59 4.22
CA ALA A 111 8.79 -6.34 4.98
C ALA A 111 9.64 -5.21 4.31
N ASP A 112 10.35 -5.50 3.23
CA ASP A 112 11.16 -4.49 2.50
C ASP A 112 10.99 -4.57 0.97
N PHE A 113 9.91 -5.20 0.51
CA PHE A 113 9.49 -5.19 -0.89
C PHE A 113 9.16 -3.76 -1.35
N ALA A 114 8.21 -3.12 -0.66
CA ALA A 114 7.93 -1.69 -0.73
C ALA A 114 7.70 -1.15 0.69
N PHE A 115 7.94 0.15 0.90
CA PHE A 115 7.81 0.81 2.21
C PHE A 115 6.55 1.68 2.32
N GLY A 116 5.98 2.07 1.19
CA GLY A 116 4.63 2.61 1.07
C GLY A 116 3.98 2.06 -0.19
N HIS A 117 2.70 2.34 -0.39
CA HIS A 117 1.92 1.91 -1.56
C HIS A 117 0.78 2.90 -1.80
N ASP A 118 0.54 3.25 -3.07
CA ASP A 118 -0.64 3.97 -3.54
C ASP A 118 -1.47 3.10 -4.49
N VAL A 119 -2.78 2.98 -4.23
CA VAL A 119 -3.68 2.16 -5.06
C VAL A 119 -5.06 2.80 -5.19
N LEU A 120 -5.56 2.96 -6.41
CA LEU A 120 -6.93 3.43 -6.65
C LEU A 120 -7.97 2.35 -6.27
N ILE A 121 -9.17 2.78 -5.87
CA ILE A 121 -10.31 1.87 -5.66
C ILE A 121 -10.65 1.09 -6.95
N SER A 122 -10.46 1.70 -8.12
CA SER A 122 -10.61 1.01 -9.41
C SER A 122 -9.60 -0.14 -9.60
N GLU A 123 -8.38 -0.01 -9.09
CA GLU A 123 -7.32 -1.00 -9.19
C GLU A 123 -7.47 -2.10 -8.14
N LEU A 124 -7.83 -1.76 -6.90
CA LEU A 124 -8.22 -2.74 -5.87
C LEU A 124 -9.39 -3.61 -6.35
N VAL A 125 -10.41 -3.01 -6.98
CA VAL A 125 -11.53 -3.76 -7.56
C VAL A 125 -11.10 -4.62 -8.75
N GLN A 126 -10.12 -4.19 -9.56
CA GLN A 126 -9.52 -5.06 -10.57
C GLN A 126 -8.81 -6.24 -9.93
N PHE A 127 -7.91 -6.01 -8.96
CA PHE A 127 -7.21 -7.04 -8.21
C PHE A 127 -8.17 -8.11 -7.64
N PHE A 128 -9.27 -7.71 -6.99
CA PHE A 128 -10.25 -8.65 -6.46
C PHE A 128 -11.03 -9.41 -7.56
N ASN A 129 -11.33 -8.77 -8.69
CA ASN A 129 -11.99 -9.41 -9.83
C ASN A 129 -11.08 -10.41 -10.55
N PHE A 130 -9.80 -10.08 -10.75
CA PHE A 130 -8.83 -11.01 -11.34
C PHE A 130 -8.57 -12.19 -10.39
N SER A 131 -8.42 -11.94 -9.09
CA SER A 131 -8.33 -13.00 -8.06
C SER A 131 -9.55 -13.94 -8.09
N LEU A 132 -10.77 -13.38 -8.19
CA LEU A 132 -12.00 -14.16 -8.27
C LEU A 132 -12.09 -14.99 -9.58
N ARG A 133 -11.75 -14.38 -10.72
CA ARG A 133 -11.72 -15.02 -12.05
C ARG A 133 -10.79 -16.23 -12.05
N ASP A 134 -9.56 -16.03 -11.55
CA ASP A 134 -8.48 -17.01 -11.61
C ASP A 134 -8.49 -17.96 -10.40
N LYS A 135 -9.46 -17.79 -9.48
CA LYS A 135 -9.63 -18.57 -8.24
C LYS A 135 -8.39 -18.50 -7.32
N ILE A 136 -7.72 -17.35 -7.31
CA ILE A 136 -6.65 -17.06 -6.38
C ILE A 136 -7.24 -16.80 -5.01
N GLU A 137 -6.79 -17.56 -4.02
CA GLU A 137 -7.18 -17.37 -2.62
C GLU A 137 -6.55 -16.07 -2.08
N LEU A 138 -7.41 -15.20 -1.54
CA LEU A 138 -7.00 -14.01 -0.80
C LEU A 138 -6.53 -14.42 0.59
N ASN A 139 -5.49 -13.77 1.10
CA ASN A 139 -5.06 -13.94 2.48
C ASN A 139 -6.00 -13.17 3.45
N PRO A 140 -5.93 -13.43 4.77
CA PRO A 140 -6.79 -12.75 5.75
C PRO A 140 -6.69 -11.21 5.70
N GLU A 141 -5.51 -10.68 5.40
CA GLU A 141 -5.23 -9.25 5.36
C GLU A 141 -5.88 -8.56 4.13
N GLU A 142 -5.80 -9.17 2.95
CA GLU A 142 -6.48 -8.71 1.73
C GLU A 142 -8.00 -8.86 1.83
N ILE A 143 -8.49 -9.89 2.53
CA ILE A 143 -9.92 -10.02 2.87
C ILE A 143 -10.35 -8.84 3.75
N ALA A 144 -9.55 -8.44 4.74
CA ALA A 144 -9.86 -7.28 5.57
C ALA A 144 -9.91 -5.97 4.75
N ILE A 145 -8.99 -5.76 3.79
CA ILE A 145 -9.08 -4.63 2.84
C ILE A 145 -10.38 -4.72 2.02
N ARG A 146 -10.73 -5.90 1.50
CA ARG A 146 -11.93 -6.08 0.68
C ARG A 146 -13.21 -5.76 1.44
N GLU A 147 -13.35 -6.28 2.67
CA GLU A 147 -14.53 -6.01 3.49
C GLU A 147 -14.59 -4.54 3.88
N PHE A 148 -13.46 -3.91 4.26
CA PHE A 148 -13.38 -2.45 4.47
C PHE A 148 -13.92 -1.66 3.27
N LEU A 149 -13.51 -1.98 2.04
CA LEU A 149 -14.01 -1.28 0.85
C LEU A 149 -15.54 -1.45 0.67
N ILE A 150 -16.10 -2.60 1.05
CA ILE A 150 -17.54 -2.87 0.94
C ILE A 150 -18.30 -2.14 2.04
N GLU A 151 -17.82 -2.20 3.29
CA GLU A 151 -18.41 -1.56 4.47
C GLU A 151 -18.42 -0.03 4.34
N GLN A 152 -17.31 0.56 3.85
CA GLN A 152 -17.21 2.00 3.57
C GLN A 152 -17.91 2.42 2.25
N GLY A 153 -18.54 1.48 1.54
CA GLY A 153 -19.28 1.75 0.29
C GLY A 153 -18.40 2.21 -0.89
N LEU A 154 -17.10 1.95 -0.83
CA LEU A 154 -16.12 2.25 -1.89
C LEU A 154 -16.16 1.21 -3.00
N ALA A 155 -16.47 -0.04 -2.65
CA ALA A 155 -16.71 -1.15 -3.55
C ALA A 155 -18.07 -1.82 -3.29
N ARG A 156 -18.55 -2.62 -4.24
CA ARG A 156 -19.75 -3.44 -4.10
C ARG A 156 -19.58 -4.76 -4.83
N PHE A 157 -19.93 -5.87 -4.18
CA PHE A 157 -20.09 -7.15 -4.88
C PHE A 157 -21.51 -7.30 -5.42
N TRP A 158 -21.68 -7.51 -6.72
CA TRP A 158 -22.99 -7.65 -7.36
C TRP A 158 -22.92 -8.57 -8.58
N ARG A 159 -23.90 -9.47 -8.74
CA ARG A 159 -23.99 -10.44 -9.85
C ARG A 159 -22.68 -11.21 -10.15
N GLY A 160 -21.90 -11.51 -9.11
CA GLY A 160 -20.70 -12.34 -9.23
C GLY A 160 -19.39 -11.59 -9.53
N PHE A 161 -19.38 -10.26 -9.46
CA PHE A 161 -18.15 -9.46 -9.62
C PHE A 161 -18.17 -8.22 -8.70
N TYR A 162 -16.99 -7.65 -8.46
CA TYR A 162 -16.79 -6.42 -7.71
C TYR A 162 -16.92 -5.20 -8.62
N GLN A 163 -17.53 -4.14 -8.11
CA GLN A 163 -17.73 -2.85 -8.78
C GLN A 163 -17.10 -1.74 -7.93
N ALA A 164 -16.34 -0.85 -8.56
CA ALA A 164 -15.82 0.35 -7.91
C ALA A 164 -16.94 1.40 -7.85
N MET A 165 -17.34 1.78 -6.64
CA MET A 165 -18.38 2.79 -6.42
C MET A 165 -17.80 4.21 -6.44
N LYS A 166 -16.53 4.36 -6.02
CA LYS A 166 -15.75 5.60 -6.10
C LYS A 166 -14.37 5.34 -6.74
N PRO A 167 -14.28 5.11 -8.06
CA PRO A 167 -13.07 4.59 -8.70
C PRO A 167 -11.83 5.50 -8.59
N GLY A 168 -12.00 6.82 -8.43
CA GLY A 168 -10.92 7.79 -8.28
C GLY A 168 -10.50 8.11 -6.83
N VAL A 169 -11.09 7.44 -5.84
CA VAL A 169 -10.57 7.45 -4.47
C VAL A 169 -9.29 6.63 -4.43
N VAL A 170 -8.33 7.05 -3.62
CA VAL A 170 -7.05 6.37 -3.43
C VAL A 170 -6.94 5.82 -2.01
N VAL A 171 -6.30 4.65 -1.91
CA VAL A 171 -5.86 4.02 -0.67
C VAL A 171 -4.34 4.07 -0.65
N LEU A 172 -3.80 4.71 0.38
CA LEU A 172 -2.37 4.73 0.70
C LEU A 172 -2.09 3.73 1.82
N ALA A 173 -0.91 3.13 1.85
CA ALA A 173 -0.48 2.26 2.93
C ALA A 173 0.91 2.67 3.45
N ILE A 174 1.04 2.89 4.75
CA ILE A 174 2.28 3.37 5.39
C ILE A 174 2.58 2.62 6.70
N PRO A 175 3.85 2.61 7.16
CA PRO A 175 4.23 2.02 8.43
C PRO A 175 4.34 3.07 9.54
N GLN A 176 3.78 2.75 10.71
CA GLN A 176 4.05 3.42 11.98
C GLN A 176 5.55 3.37 12.31
N THR A 177 6.01 4.31 13.15
CA THR A 177 7.39 4.26 13.64
C THR A 177 7.60 2.98 14.44
N GLN A 178 8.59 2.19 14.05
CA GLN A 178 8.93 0.94 14.72
C GLN A 178 10.43 0.82 14.97
N ASP A 179 10.77 0.31 16.13
CA ASP A 179 12.10 -0.22 16.41
C ASP A 179 12.40 -1.42 15.50
N ARG A 180 13.69 -1.74 15.32
CA ARG A 180 14.11 -2.91 14.53
C ARG A 180 13.60 -4.19 15.20
N LYS A 181 12.95 -5.06 14.43
CA LYS A 181 12.50 -6.39 14.89
C LYS A 181 13.21 -7.49 14.10
N VAL A 182 12.99 -8.76 14.46
CA VAL A 182 13.44 -9.89 13.64
C VAL A 182 12.62 -9.88 12.34
N GLY A 183 13.29 -9.83 11.19
CA GLY A 183 12.64 -9.78 9.88
C GLY A 183 12.09 -8.41 9.45
N GLU A 184 12.09 -7.39 10.31
CA GLU A 184 11.63 -6.03 9.97
C GLU A 184 12.71 -4.97 10.23
N PRO A 185 13.00 -4.08 9.26
CA PRO A 185 13.89 -2.94 9.50
C PRO A 185 13.24 -1.92 10.45
N MET A 186 14.06 -1.03 11.00
CA MET A 186 13.59 0.10 11.80
C MET A 186 12.92 1.15 10.90
N VAL A 187 11.74 1.62 11.26
CA VAL A 187 11.08 2.79 10.67
C VAL A 187 11.29 3.95 11.63
N SER A 188 12.31 4.76 11.37
CA SER A 188 12.58 5.97 12.16
C SER A 188 11.53 7.06 11.89
N PRO A 189 11.37 8.05 12.78
CA PRO A 189 10.47 9.18 12.55
C PRO A 189 10.74 9.92 11.22
N GLY A 190 12.01 10.08 10.85
CA GLY A 190 12.39 10.68 9.56
C GLY A 190 12.03 9.80 8.35
N ALA A 191 12.10 8.48 8.48
CA ALA A 191 11.66 7.56 7.42
C ALA A 191 10.13 7.59 7.27
N ARG A 192 9.37 7.54 8.38
CA ARG A 192 7.90 7.68 8.35
C ARG A 192 7.47 9.01 7.74
N TYR A 193 8.13 10.12 8.09
CA TYR A 193 7.87 11.43 7.50
C TYR A 193 8.08 11.43 5.97
N ALA A 194 9.18 10.84 5.50
CA ALA A 194 9.49 10.76 4.08
C ALA A 194 8.50 9.86 3.31
N ILE A 195 8.09 8.73 3.89
CA ILE A 195 7.09 7.82 3.32
C ILE A 195 5.72 8.52 3.26
N LEU A 196 5.20 9.02 4.39
CA LEU A 196 3.89 9.70 4.43
C LEU A 196 3.81 10.88 3.46
N LEU A 197 4.87 11.68 3.32
CA LEU A 197 4.90 12.80 2.38
C LEU A 197 4.91 12.33 0.90
N HIS A 198 5.60 11.23 0.61
CA HIS A 198 5.63 10.61 -0.72
C HIS A 198 4.27 10.00 -1.09
N GLU A 199 3.68 9.17 -0.22
CA GLU A 199 2.36 8.58 -0.46
C GLU A 199 1.26 9.64 -0.65
N LEU A 200 1.28 10.69 0.18
CA LEU A 200 0.33 11.79 0.02
C LEU A 200 0.51 12.56 -1.29
N ALA A 201 1.71 12.58 -1.87
CA ALA A 201 1.94 13.19 -3.17
C ALA A 201 1.28 12.38 -4.29
N HIS A 202 1.27 11.05 -4.20
CA HIS A 202 0.44 10.19 -5.07
C HIS A 202 -1.05 10.47 -4.85
N GLY A 203 -1.46 10.60 -3.58
CA GLY A 203 -2.83 10.95 -3.25
C GLY A 203 -3.30 12.27 -3.86
N GLU A 204 -2.49 13.33 -3.79
CA GLU A 204 -2.75 14.59 -4.49
C GLU A 204 -2.72 14.41 -6.02
N TYR A 205 -1.80 13.62 -6.58
CA TYR A 205 -1.76 13.37 -8.03
C TYR A 205 -3.08 12.80 -8.55
N TYR A 206 -3.63 11.75 -7.93
CA TYR A 206 -4.88 11.15 -8.38
C TYR A 206 -6.13 12.01 -8.12
N THR A 207 -6.19 12.68 -6.96
CA THR A 207 -7.42 13.38 -6.54
C THR A 207 -7.50 14.85 -7.00
N ASN A 208 -6.38 15.44 -7.44
CA ASN A 208 -6.32 16.82 -7.93
C ASN A 208 -5.98 16.86 -9.43
N PRO A 209 -6.99 16.89 -10.34
CA PRO A 209 -6.76 16.83 -11.79
C PRO A 209 -6.01 18.05 -12.35
N HIS A 210 -6.00 19.19 -11.64
CA HIS A 210 -5.20 20.34 -12.02
C HIS A 210 -3.71 20.09 -11.72
N TYR A 211 -3.40 19.42 -10.61
CA TYR A 211 -2.04 19.01 -10.28
C TYR A 211 -1.55 17.87 -11.17
N ALA A 212 -2.38 16.84 -11.42
CA ALA A 212 -2.07 15.77 -12.38
C ALA A 212 -1.67 16.33 -13.75
N LYS A 213 -2.50 17.23 -14.29
CA LYS A 213 -2.25 17.89 -15.58
C LYS A 213 -0.99 18.77 -15.55
N TYR A 214 -0.66 19.39 -14.42
CA TYR A 214 0.61 20.09 -14.26
C TYR A 214 1.79 19.12 -14.37
N CYS A 215 1.75 17.99 -13.65
CA CYS A 215 2.82 16.99 -13.65
C CYS A 215 3.02 16.35 -15.03
N GLN A 216 1.94 16.04 -15.75
CA GLN A 216 1.97 15.58 -17.13
C GLN A 216 2.67 16.60 -18.05
N ARG A 217 2.31 17.88 -17.94
CA ARG A 217 2.98 18.94 -18.73
C ARG A 217 4.44 19.13 -18.33
N PHE A 218 4.78 19.01 -17.05
CA PHE A 218 6.18 19.05 -16.61
C PHE A 218 6.98 17.89 -17.23
N TRP A 219 6.43 16.68 -17.21
CA TRP A 219 7.03 15.49 -17.82
C TRP A 219 7.23 15.64 -19.33
N HIS A 220 6.21 16.03 -20.09
CA HIS A 220 6.28 16.10 -21.56
C HIS A 220 6.96 17.37 -22.10
N GLU A 221 6.63 18.54 -21.54
CA GLU A 221 7.01 19.86 -22.09
C GLU A 221 8.25 20.46 -21.40
N THR A 222 8.56 20.08 -20.15
CA THR A 222 9.62 20.72 -19.34
C THR A 222 10.86 19.85 -19.16
N LEU A 223 10.70 18.55 -18.86
CA LEU A 223 11.83 17.62 -18.83
C LEU A 223 12.35 17.36 -20.26
N THR A 224 13.67 17.24 -20.38
CA THR A 224 14.29 16.73 -21.61
C THR A 224 14.06 15.22 -21.74
N GLU A 225 14.16 14.69 -22.97
CA GLU A 225 14.09 13.23 -23.19
C GLU A 225 15.17 12.49 -22.38
N TYR A 226 16.38 13.07 -22.28
CA TYR A 226 17.45 12.52 -21.45
C TYR A 226 17.04 12.42 -19.97
N GLN A 227 16.40 13.45 -19.40
CA GLN A 227 15.94 13.43 -18.02
C GLN A 227 14.79 12.45 -17.81
N ARG A 228 13.83 12.35 -18.74
CA ARG A 228 12.80 11.30 -18.71
C ARG A 228 13.42 9.89 -18.71
N GLU A 229 14.43 9.65 -19.53
CA GLU A 229 15.17 8.39 -19.56
C GLU A 229 15.93 8.10 -18.25
N LEU A 230 16.45 9.12 -17.57
CA LEU A 230 17.04 8.95 -16.24
C LEU A 230 16.00 8.55 -15.20
N PHE A 231 14.81 9.17 -15.19
CA PHE A 231 13.70 8.75 -14.33
C PHE A 231 13.23 7.32 -14.64
N LYS A 232 13.04 6.95 -15.91
CA LYS A 232 12.69 5.57 -16.30
C LYS A 232 13.73 4.57 -15.80
N ARG A 233 15.03 4.84 -15.96
CA ARG A 233 16.10 3.96 -15.45
C ARG A 233 16.12 3.90 -13.93
N PHE A 234 15.91 5.02 -13.25
CA PHE A 234 15.80 5.07 -11.80
C PHE A 234 14.66 4.16 -11.31
N LEU A 235 13.45 4.32 -11.86
CA LEU A 235 12.27 3.54 -11.48
C LEU A 235 12.36 2.07 -11.89
N MET A 236 12.97 1.74 -13.03
CA MET A 236 13.25 0.35 -13.43
C MET A 236 14.09 -0.41 -12.40
N ASN A 237 14.99 0.26 -11.66
CA ASN A 237 15.76 -0.37 -10.58
C ASN A 237 14.92 -0.71 -9.32
N PHE A 238 13.67 -0.26 -9.27
CA PHE A 238 12.67 -0.61 -8.26
C PHE A 238 11.54 -1.49 -8.84
N ASN A 239 11.74 -2.06 -10.04
CA ASN A 239 10.82 -2.95 -10.76
C ASN A 239 9.50 -2.31 -11.26
N TYR A 240 9.36 -0.99 -11.28
CA TYR A 240 8.18 -0.32 -11.85
C TYR A 240 7.99 -0.62 -13.35
N ALA A 241 6.74 -0.70 -13.78
CA ALA A 241 6.33 -0.88 -15.17
C ALA A 241 6.60 0.37 -16.02
N VAL A 242 7.83 0.49 -16.56
CA VAL A 242 8.28 1.67 -17.35
C VAL A 242 7.58 1.85 -18.71
N ASN A 243 6.65 0.96 -19.06
CA ASN A 243 5.72 1.08 -20.18
C ASN A 243 4.41 1.78 -19.79
N HIS A 244 4.13 2.01 -18.50
CA HIS A 244 2.96 2.71 -17.99
C HIS A 244 3.33 4.18 -17.72
N GLU A 245 3.08 5.07 -18.69
CA GLU A 245 3.54 6.46 -18.59
C GLU A 245 2.89 7.26 -17.45
N GLU A 246 1.61 6.99 -17.14
CA GLU A 246 0.93 7.65 -16.02
C GLU A 246 1.59 7.34 -14.66
N LEU A 247 1.99 6.07 -14.45
CA LEU A 247 2.77 5.64 -13.29
C LEU A 247 4.12 6.36 -13.23
N LEU A 248 4.85 6.46 -14.36
CA LEU A 248 6.12 7.19 -14.42
C LEU A 248 5.99 8.67 -14.05
N ILE A 249 4.88 9.32 -14.43
CA ILE A 249 4.61 10.73 -14.12
C ILE A 249 4.28 10.92 -12.64
N ASN A 250 3.44 10.03 -12.08
CA ASN A 250 3.09 10.02 -10.66
C ASN A 250 4.33 9.80 -9.77
N GLU A 251 5.15 8.82 -10.13
CA GLU A 251 6.42 8.52 -9.47
C GLU A 251 7.44 9.66 -9.57
N MET A 252 7.59 10.24 -10.77
CA MET A 252 8.52 11.34 -11.00
C MET A 252 8.22 12.54 -10.09
N GLN A 253 6.95 12.95 -9.95
CA GLN A 253 6.63 14.09 -9.10
C GLN A 253 6.86 13.79 -7.60
N ALA A 254 6.49 12.57 -7.16
CA ALA A 254 6.65 12.16 -5.78
C ALA A 254 8.12 12.07 -5.37
N TYR A 255 8.97 11.44 -6.20
CA TYR A 255 10.42 11.41 -5.97
C TYR A 255 11.08 12.79 -6.10
N LEU A 256 10.75 13.55 -7.16
CA LEU A 256 11.38 14.85 -7.41
C LEU A 256 11.13 15.82 -6.25
N MET A 257 9.90 15.93 -5.76
CA MET A 257 9.49 16.98 -4.83
C MET A 257 9.20 16.51 -3.40
N PHE A 258 8.78 15.27 -3.20
CA PHE A 258 8.18 14.80 -1.94
C PHE A 258 8.93 13.67 -1.23
N THR A 259 10.06 13.21 -1.80
CA THR A 259 10.99 12.28 -1.14
C THR A 259 12.25 13.01 -0.62
N PRO A 260 12.25 13.52 0.63
CA PRO A 260 13.40 14.24 1.19
C PRO A 260 14.53 13.34 1.70
N ASP A 261 14.33 12.02 1.86
CA ASP A 261 15.38 11.11 2.31
C ASP A 261 16.38 10.80 1.18
N PRO A 262 17.67 11.22 1.27
CA PRO A 262 18.68 10.92 0.26
C PRO A 262 18.97 9.42 0.09
N LYS A 263 18.60 8.58 1.07
CA LYS A 263 18.67 7.11 0.96
C LYS A 263 17.61 6.55 0.03
N SER A 264 16.47 7.22 -0.13
CA SER A 264 15.44 6.87 -1.10
C SER A 264 15.76 7.49 -2.45
N PHE A 265 15.92 8.82 -2.52
CA PHE A 265 16.15 9.55 -3.77
C PHE A 265 17.16 10.69 -3.63
N SER A 266 18.08 10.80 -4.59
CA SER A 266 19.15 11.81 -4.63
C SER A 266 19.74 11.94 -6.04
N ALA A 267 20.47 13.01 -6.31
CA ALA A 267 21.07 13.28 -7.62
C ALA A 267 21.94 12.11 -8.10
N ARG A 268 22.76 11.54 -7.20
CA ARG A 268 23.57 10.34 -7.45
C ARG A 268 22.73 9.12 -7.86
N LYS A 269 21.53 8.94 -7.31
CA LYS A 269 20.64 7.81 -7.66
C LYS A 269 19.93 8.01 -9.00
N LEU A 270 19.57 9.25 -9.33
CA LEU A 270 19.01 9.61 -10.63
C LEU A 270 20.08 9.63 -11.74
N GLY A 271 21.36 9.82 -11.38
CA GLY A 271 22.48 9.88 -12.33
C GLY A 271 22.85 11.30 -12.79
N VAL A 272 22.45 12.33 -12.03
CA VAL A 272 22.70 13.75 -12.33
C VAL A 272 23.60 14.41 -11.27
N SER A 273 24.00 15.66 -11.53
CA SER A 273 24.64 16.52 -10.52
C SER A 273 23.60 17.10 -9.54
N ASP A 274 24.01 17.44 -8.31
CA ASP A 274 23.11 18.08 -7.33
C ASP A 274 22.53 19.41 -7.85
N ALA A 275 23.32 20.17 -8.61
CA ALA A 275 22.88 21.41 -9.26
C ALA A 275 21.79 21.16 -10.33
N GLU A 276 21.89 20.06 -11.08
CA GLU A 276 20.87 19.69 -12.06
C GLU A 276 19.57 19.21 -11.40
N LEU A 277 19.67 18.38 -10.35
CA LEU A 277 18.49 17.96 -9.58
C LEU A 277 17.79 19.18 -8.95
N GLN A 278 18.56 20.10 -8.36
CA GLN A 278 18.01 21.32 -7.79
C GLN A 278 17.37 22.22 -8.87
N SER A 279 17.98 22.33 -10.06
CA SER A 279 17.41 23.05 -11.20
C SER A 279 16.05 22.47 -11.65
N MET A 280 15.92 21.13 -11.69
CA MET A 280 14.62 20.48 -11.95
C MET A 280 13.59 20.82 -10.88
N ARG A 281 13.95 20.74 -9.59
CA ARG A 281 13.08 21.11 -8.46
C ARG A 281 12.65 22.58 -8.51
N GLU A 282 13.59 23.50 -8.75
CA GLU A 282 13.30 24.92 -8.89
C GLU A 282 12.41 25.24 -10.08
N THR A 283 12.59 24.54 -11.20
CA THR A 283 11.73 24.69 -12.37
C THR A 283 10.31 24.20 -12.08
N PHE A 284 10.17 23.07 -11.38
CA PHE A 284 8.88 22.56 -10.91
C PHE A 284 8.18 23.57 -10.00
N ARG A 285 8.85 24.05 -8.93
CA ARG A 285 8.29 25.07 -8.02
C ARG A 285 7.91 26.37 -8.75
N ARG A 286 8.74 26.83 -9.70
CA ARG A 286 8.51 28.06 -10.48
C ARG A 286 7.28 27.99 -11.39
N GLY A 287 6.88 26.79 -11.80
CA GLY A 287 5.62 26.58 -12.53
C GLY A 287 4.37 26.75 -11.67
N SER A 288 4.50 26.97 -10.35
CA SER A 288 3.41 27.17 -9.39
C SER A 288 2.35 26.07 -9.45
N PRO A 289 2.73 24.80 -9.22
CA PRO A 289 1.81 23.67 -9.29
C PRO A 289 0.64 23.86 -8.30
N PRO A 290 -0.61 23.60 -8.71
CA PRO A 290 -1.79 23.83 -7.88
C PRO A 290 -2.00 22.65 -6.91
N ILE A 291 -1.14 22.52 -5.90
CA ILE A 291 -1.12 21.42 -4.92
C ILE A 291 -1.32 21.94 -3.48
N ARG A 292 -1.89 21.12 -2.59
CA ARG A 292 -2.02 21.45 -1.15
C ARG A 292 -0.77 21.13 -0.32
N LEU A 293 0.05 20.16 -0.74
CA LEU A 293 1.22 19.73 0.02
C LEU A 293 2.36 20.77 -0.01
N PRO A 294 3.19 20.86 1.05
CA PRO A 294 4.26 21.84 1.14
C PRO A 294 5.41 21.50 0.17
N LEU A 295 5.56 22.34 -0.86
CA LEU A 295 6.71 22.34 -1.77
C LEU A 295 7.96 22.88 -1.06
N ARG A 296 8.77 22.00 -0.49
CA ARG A 296 10.09 22.32 0.06
C ARG A 296 11.16 22.38 -1.02
#